data_AF-A0A328A8K2-F1
#
_entry.id   AF-A0A328A8K2-F1
#
_cell.length_a   1.000
_cell.length_b   1.000
_cell.length_c   1.000
_cell.angle_alpha   90.00
_cell.angle_beta   90.00
_cell.angle_gamma   90.00
#
_symmetry.space_group_name_H-M   'P 1'
#
loop_
_entity.id
_entity.type
_entity.pdbx_description
1 polymer ?
#
loop_
_entity_poly.entity_id
_entity_poly.type
_entity_poly.pdbx_seq_one_letter_code
_entity_poly.pdbx_strand_id
1 'polypeptide(L)'
;HEHISVHFLNELGAVGNKYNVIVGPLFHRALEKTLKFLEIVYEVIVDDLQKLIDESSVGDDSQMEWETYHTLDTIYDWIDQECAAHDFLECKVIGQSYEGRDIKSIRLSKRSGNKAIFLEGNIHAMEWISSATVTFLLNQLINS
;
A
#
# COMPACT_ATOMS: atom_id res chain seq x y z
N HIS A 1 -12.89 -33.97 1.72
CA HIS A 1 -13.20 -32.54 1.90
C HIS A 1 -12.18 -31.75 1.09
N GLU A 2 -12.63 -30.97 0.11
CA GLU A 2 -11.75 -30.05 -0.61
C GLU A 2 -11.55 -28.80 0.24
N HIS A 3 -10.29 -28.40 0.45
CA HIS A 3 -9.96 -27.18 1.17
C HIS A 3 -10.00 -26.00 0.20
N ILE A 4 -11.00 -25.13 0.31
CA ILE A 4 -11.13 -23.93 -0.49
C ILE A 4 -10.32 -22.82 0.18
N SER A 5 -9.24 -22.38 -0.45
CA SER A 5 -8.45 -21.24 0.03
C SER A 5 -9.03 -19.93 -0.51
N VAL A 6 -9.31 -18.99 0.39
CA VAL A 6 -9.76 -17.63 0.07
C VAL A 6 -8.93 -16.61 0.85
N HIS A 7 -8.76 -15.42 0.28
CA HIS A 7 -8.11 -14.29 0.94
C HIS A 7 -9.16 -13.22 1.24
N PHE A 8 -9.31 -12.85 2.51
CA PHE A 8 -10.21 -11.77 2.91
C PHE A 8 -9.50 -10.43 2.77
N LEU A 9 -10.15 -9.45 2.13
CA LEU A 9 -9.65 -8.10 1.97
C LEU A 9 -10.06 -7.15 3.10
N ASN A 10 -10.97 -7.58 3.97
CA ASN A 10 -11.39 -6.84 5.14
C ASN A 10 -11.50 -7.76 6.36
N GLU A 11 -11.38 -7.17 7.55
CA GLU A 11 -11.52 -7.90 8.80
C GLU A 11 -12.91 -8.50 8.94
N LEU A 12 -12.94 -9.73 9.46
CA LEU A 12 -14.20 -10.41 9.77
C LEU A 12 -14.84 -9.76 11.00
N GLY A 13 -16.08 -9.30 10.82
CA GLY A 13 -16.83 -8.58 11.83
C GLY A 13 -18.15 -9.27 12.16
N ALA A 14 -19.16 -8.46 12.46
CA ALA A 14 -20.48 -8.95 12.85
C ALA A 14 -21.30 -9.48 11.66
N VAL A 15 -22.37 -10.20 11.97
CA VAL A 15 -23.40 -10.61 11.01
C VAL A 15 -24.03 -9.37 10.37
N GLY A 16 -24.23 -9.40 9.06
CA GLY A 16 -24.80 -8.29 8.28
C GLY A 16 -23.75 -7.41 7.58
N ASN A 17 -22.47 -7.56 7.91
CA ASN A 17 -21.39 -6.91 7.18
C ASN A 17 -21.16 -7.57 5.81
N LYS A 18 -20.69 -6.77 4.85
CA LYS A 18 -20.21 -7.26 3.55
C LYS A 18 -18.72 -7.61 3.65
N TYR A 19 -18.36 -8.77 3.12
CA TYR A 19 -16.98 -9.26 3.10
C TYR A 19 -16.49 -9.38 1.67
N ASN A 20 -15.29 -8.84 1.42
CA ASN A 20 -14.65 -8.93 0.12
C ASN A 20 -13.63 -10.06 0.17
N VAL A 21 -13.72 -10.99 -0.77
CA VAL A 21 -12.85 -12.16 -0.84
C VAL A 21 -12.23 -12.29 -2.21
N ILE A 22 -10.95 -12.63 -2.24
CA ILE A 22 -10.25 -13.09 -3.44
C ILE A 22 -10.22 -14.61 -3.40
N VAL A 23 -10.58 -15.23 -4.51
CA VAL A 23 -10.49 -16.68 -4.70
C VAL A 23 -9.63 -16.97 -5.92
N GLY A 24 -8.75 -17.96 -5.80
CA GLY A 24 -7.95 -18.42 -6.94
C GLY A 24 -8.84 -19.05 -8.02
N PRO A 25 -8.47 -18.94 -9.31
CA PRO A 25 -9.32 -19.38 -10.43
C PRO A 25 -9.67 -20.87 -10.38
N LEU A 26 -8.78 -21.71 -9.82
CA LEU A 26 -9.03 -23.14 -9.63
C LEU A 26 -10.17 -23.43 -8.63
N PHE A 27 -10.39 -22.54 -7.68
CA PHE A 27 -11.36 -22.72 -6.60
C PHE A 27 -12.67 -21.94 -6.81
N HIS A 28 -12.74 -21.06 -7.82
CA HIS A 28 -13.92 -20.23 -8.12
C HIS A 28 -15.21 -21.06 -8.14
N ARG A 29 -15.28 -22.10 -8.97
CA ARG A 29 -16.50 -22.92 -9.12
C ARG A 29 -16.89 -23.64 -7.82
N ALA A 30 -15.90 -24.06 -7.04
CA ALA A 30 -16.15 -24.73 -5.76
C ALA A 30 -16.69 -23.75 -4.72
N LEU A 31 -16.16 -22.52 -4.68
CA LEU A 31 -16.64 -21.46 -3.82
C LEU A 31 -18.08 -21.06 -4.18
N GLU A 32 -18.38 -20.80 -5.46
CA GLU A 32 -19.74 -20.45 -5.88
C GLU A 32 -20.78 -21.51 -5.54
N LYS A 33 -20.43 -22.80 -5.71
CA LYS A 33 -21.31 -23.90 -5.29
C LYS A 33 -21.55 -23.89 -3.79
N THR A 34 -20.51 -23.64 -3.00
CA THR A 34 -20.61 -23.55 -1.54
C THR A 34 -21.48 -22.38 -1.10
N LEU A 35 -21.25 -21.19 -1.67
CA LEU A 35 -22.06 -20.00 -1.38
C LEU A 35 -23.54 -20.23 -1.72
N LYS A 36 -23.83 -20.84 -2.87
CA LYS A 36 -25.20 -21.19 -3.27
C LYS A 36 -25.83 -22.22 -2.34
N PHE A 37 -25.10 -23.26 -1.95
CA PHE A 37 -25.58 -24.29 -1.02
C PHE A 37 -25.89 -23.71 0.37
N LEU A 38 -25.11 -22.74 0.83
CA LEU A 38 -25.29 -22.05 2.10
C LEU A 38 -26.26 -20.86 2.02
N GLU A 39 -26.87 -20.62 0.85
CA GLU A 39 -27.76 -19.47 0.60
C GLU A 39 -27.09 -18.11 0.90
N ILE A 40 -25.78 -18.02 0.73
CA ILE A 40 -25.01 -16.79 0.88
C ILE A 40 -25.11 -16.00 -0.42
N VAL A 41 -25.72 -14.82 -0.33
CA VAL A 41 -25.79 -13.86 -1.44
C VAL A 41 -24.41 -13.25 -1.67
N TYR A 42 -23.97 -13.21 -2.92
CA TYR A 42 -22.70 -12.60 -3.33
C TYR A 42 -22.85 -11.84 -4.65
N GLU A 43 -21.92 -10.92 -4.89
CA GLU A 43 -21.73 -10.21 -6.16
C GLU A 43 -20.27 -10.29 -6.58
N VAL A 44 -20.00 -10.35 -7.89
CA VAL A 44 -18.63 -10.27 -8.42
C VAL A 44 -18.30 -8.80 -8.60
N ILE A 45 -17.30 -8.31 -7.87
CA ILE A 45 -16.87 -6.91 -7.89
C ILE A 45 -15.72 -6.71 -8.89
N VAL A 46 -14.86 -7.72 -9.04
CA VAL A 46 -13.72 -7.74 -9.96
C VAL A 46 -13.71 -9.09 -10.67
N ASP A 47 -13.90 -9.08 -11.98
CA ASP A 47 -13.93 -10.30 -12.81
C ASP A 47 -12.54 -10.92 -12.99
N ASP A 48 -11.52 -10.07 -13.18
CA ASP A 48 -10.14 -10.47 -13.41
C ASP A 48 -9.20 -9.54 -12.63
N LEU A 49 -8.74 -10.03 -11.47
CA LEU A 49 -7.78 -9.30 -10.64
C LEU A 49 -6.40 -9.22 -11.30
N GLN A 50 -6.00 -10.21 -12.10
CA GLN A 50 -4.70 -10.19 -12.79
C GLN A 50 -4.66 -9.04 -13.79
N LYS A 51 -5.75 -8.85 -14.55
CA LYS A 51 -5.87 -7.74 -15.49
C LYS A 51 -5.67 -6.37 -14.81
N LEU A 52 -6.27 -6.16 -13.63
CA LEU A 52 -6.09 -4.91 -12.88
C LEU A 52 -4.64 -4.72 -12.41
N ILE A 53 -3.97 -5.79 -11.98
CA ILE A 53 -2.56 -5.74 -11.58
C ILE A 53 -1.68 -5.40 -12.80
N ASP A 54 -1.92 -6.05 -13.93
CA ASP A 54 -1.16 -5.81 -15.16
C ASP A 54 -1.31 -4.34 -15.62
N GLU A 55 -2.52 -3.79 -15.57
CA GLU A 55 -2.80 -2.38 -15.87
C GLU A 55 -2.14 -1.39 -14.86
N SER A 56 -1.88 -1.83 -13.63
CA SER A 56 -1.20 -1.00 -12.61
C SER A 56 0.33 -1.00 -12.73
N SER A 57 0.91 -1.92 -13.50
CA SER A 57 2.36 -2.12 -13.61
C SER A 57 3.03 -1.27 -14.70
N VAL A 58 2.30 -0.33 -15.28
CA VAL A 58 2.67 0.35 -16.54
C VAL A 58 3.23 1.75 -16.25
N GLY A 59 4.41 1.83 -15.64
CA GLY A 59 5.11 3.09 -15.37
C GLY A 59 6.62 2.97 -15.58
N ASP A 60 7.25 4.06 -16.00
CA ASP A 60 8.71 4.19 -15.89
C ASP A 60 9.05 4.43 -14.41
N ASP A 61 9.49 3.38 -13.72
CA ASP A 61 9.83 3.45 -12.29
C ASP A 61 11.24 4.03 -12.06
N SER A 62 11.85 4.69 -13.05
CA SER A 62 13.19 5.28 -12.91
C SER A 62 13.21 6.59 -12.13
N GLN A 63 12.08 7.29 -12.01
CA GLN A 63 11.95 8.57 -11.33
C GLN A 63 10.65 8.64 -10.53
N MET A 64 10.73 9.27 -9.36
CA MET A 64 9.57 9.46 -8.49
C MET A 64 8.59 10.47 -9.10
N GLU A 65 7.32 10.09 -9.15
CA GLU A 65 6.19 10.94 -9.49
C GLU A 65 4.93 10.49 -8.69
N TRP A 66 3.72 10.97 -9.01
CA TRP A 66 2.52 10.75 -8.18
C TRP A 66 1.23 10.40 -8.94
N GLU A 67 1.36 10.06 -10.22
CA GLU A 67 0.34 9.52 -11.11
C GLU A 67 0.42 7.98 -11.21
N THR A 68 1.54 7.37 -10.81
CA THR A 68 1.74 5.91 -10.73
C THR A 68 2.31 5.45 -9.37
N TYR A 69 2.51 4.14 -9.21
CA TYR A 69 3.06 3.52 -8.00
C TYR A 69 4.53 3.13 -8.21
N HIS A 70 5.33 3.32 -7.16
CA HIS A 70 6.78 3.16 -7.22
C HIS A 70 7.31 2.03 -6.35
N THR A 71 8.43 1.44 -6.78
CA THR A 71 9.15 0.49 -5.94
C THR A 71 9.79 1.16 -4.73
N LEU A 72 10.16 0.35 -3.74
CA LEU A 72 10.85 0.83 -2.54
C LEU A 72 12.16 1.54 -2.88
N ASP A 73 12.91 1.01 -3.86
CA ASP A 73 14.20 1.56 -4.26
C ASP A 73 14.04 2.96 -4.86
N THR A 74 13.08 3.15 -5.77
CA THR A 74 12.75 4.46 -6.35
C THR A 74 12.33 5.48 -5.28
N ILE A 75 11.49 5.06 -4.32
CA ILE A 75 11.10 5.92 -3.19
C ILE A 75 12.32 6.28 -2.32
N TYR A 76 13.22 5.33 -2.08
CA TYR A 76 14.39 5.54 -1.23
C TYR A 76 15.44 6.43 -1.88
N ASP A 77 15.65 6.28 -3.19
CA ASP A 77 16.52 7.13 -3.98
C ASP A 77 15.98 8.56 -4.01
N TRP A 78 14.67 8.74 -4.19
CA TRP A 78 14.04 10.06 -4.11
C TRP A 78 14.21 10.69 -2.72
N ILE A 79 13.94 9.95 -1.64
CA ILE A 79 14.15 10.44 -0.27
C ILE A 79 15.59 10.93 -0.10
N ASP A 80 16.59 10.12 -0.50
CA ASP A 80 18.00 10.48 -0.31
C ASP A 80 18.39 11.73 -1.12
N GLN A 81 17.84 11.91 -2.31
CA GLN A 81 18.02 13.12 -3.12
C GLN A 81 17.44 14.35 -2.44
N GLU A 82 16.19 14.29 -1.97
CA GLU A 82 15.54 15.41 -1.26
C GLU A 82 16.30 15.78 0.02
N CYS A 83 16.72 14.77 0.80
CA CYS A 83 17.49 14.97 2.03
C CYS A 83 18.86 15.61 1.78
N ALA A 84 19.49 15.32 0.64
CA ALA A 84 20.76 15.95 0.26
C ALA A 84 20.56 17.38 -0.30
N ALA A 85 19.40 17.67 -0.88
CA ALA A 85 19.10 18.97 -1.49
C ALA A 85 18.58 20.03 -0.50
N HIS A 86 18.04 19.61 0.65
CA HIS A 86 17.32 20.49 1.57
C HIS A 86 17.79 20.41 3.03
N ASP A 87 18.49 21.45 3.50
CA ASP A 87 19.00 21.54 4.89
C ASP A 87 17.90 21.53 5.98
N PHE A 88 16.64 21.80 5.61
CA PHE A 88 15.50 21.76 6.54
C PHE A 88 14.88 20.36 6.68
N LEU A 89 15.43 19.37 5.96
CA LEU A 89 15.10 17.96 6.11
C LEU A 89 16.17 17.27 6.95
N GLU A 90 15.73 16.57 7.99
CA GLU A 90 16.58 15.69 8.79
C GLU A 90 16.15 14.24 8.53
N CYS A 91 17.02 13.49 7.85
CA CYS A 91 16.73 12.12 7.43
C CYS A 91 17.59 11.13 8.20
N LYS A 92 16.96 10.10 8.75
CA LYS A 92 17.61 9.13 9.63
C LYS A 92 17.07 7.74 9.41
N VAL A 93 17.94 6.75 9.49
CA VAL A 93 17.55 5.35 9.68
C VAL A 93 17.17 5.17 11.16
N ILE A 94 15.94 4.78 11.43
CA ILE A 94 15.40 4.58 12.79
C ILE A 94 15.35 3.11 13.21
N GLY A 95 15.65 2.20 12.28
CA GLY A 95 15.68 0.77 12.53
C GLY A 95 15.83 0.00 11.22
N GLN A 96 15.70 -1.32 11.32
CA GLN A 96 15.70 -2.21 10.17
C GLN A 96 14.49 -3.14 10.24
N SER A 97 13.94 -3.47 9.07
CA SER A 97 12.94 -4.51 8.91
C SER A 97 13.52 -5.89 9.23
N TYR A 98 12.65 -6.89 9.31
CA TYR A 98 13.05 -8.29 9.53
C TYR A 98 14.05 -8.80 8.46
N GLU A 99 13.89 -8.36 7.21
CA GLU A 99 14.78 -8.73 6.10
C GLU A 99 16.01 -7.81 5.98
N GLY A 100 16.26 -6.95 6.97
CA GLY A 100 17.44 -6.09 7.03
C GLY A 100 17.37 -4.82 6.19
N ARG A 101 16.20 -4.47 5.61
CA ARG A 101 16.02 -3.18 4.92
C ARG A 101 15.89 -2.05 5.93
N ASP A 102 16.58 -0.95 5.69
CA ASP A 102 16.52 0.25 6.53
C ASP A 102 15.11 0.82 6.58
N ILE A 103 14.69 1.28 7.77
CA ILE A 103 13.46 2.04 7.98
C ILE A 103 13.87 3.51 8.09
N LYS A 104 13.57 4.30 7.05
CA LYS A 104 13.93 5.72 6.98
C LYS A 104 12.83 6.58 7.60
N SER A 105 13.24 7.57 8.39
CA SER A 105 12.39 8.66 8.87
C SER A 105 12.86 9.97 8.25
N ILE A 106 11.90 10.82 7.85
CA ILE A 106 12.15 12.17 7.34
C ILE A 106 11.47 13.15 8.28
N ARG A 107 12.25 14.07 8.84
CA ARG A 107 11.74 15.19 9.63
C ARG A 107 11.91 16.48 8.85
N LEU A 108 10.80 17.08 8.44
CA LEU A 108 10.77 18.42 7.85
C LEU A 108 10.55 19.47 8.95
N SER A 109 11.47 20.44 9.07
CA SER A 109 11.31 21.52 10.06
C SER A 109 12.03 22.80 9.66
N LYS A 110 11.28 23.85 9.28
CA LYS A 110 11.83 25.18 8.92
C LYS A 110 12.07 26.11 10.13
N ARG A 111 11.63 25.74 11.35
CA ARG A 111 11.87 26.50 12.60
C ARG A 111 11.92 25.58 13.83
N SER A 112 12.55 26.01 14.91
CA SER A 112 12.61 25.26 16.17
C SER A 112 11.35 25.43 17.02
N GLY A 113 11.13 24.51 17.98
CA GLY A 113 10.03 24.61 18.95
C GLY A 113 8.62 24.28 18.42
N ASN A 114 8.52 23.70 17.22
CA ASN A 114 7.24 23.28 16.64
C ASN A 114 6.64 22.07 17.34
N LYS A 115 5.31 22.01 17.39
CA LYS A 115 4.59 20.75 17.60
C LYS A 115 4.84 19.84 16.40
N ALA A 116 5.06 18.55 16.67
CA ALA A 116 5.26 17.55 15.63
C ALA A 116 3.92 16.98 15.18
N ILE A 117 3.81 16.71 13.89
CA ILE A 117 2.78 15.85 13.30
C ILE A 117 3.53 14.63 12.78
N PHE A 118 3.03 13.44 13.09
CA PHE A 118 3.59 12.18 12.63
C PHE A 118 2.69 11.60 11.55
N LEU A 119 3.29 11.19 10.43
CA LEU A 119 2.63 10.55 9.31
C LEU A 119 3.41 9.30 8.97
N GLU A 120 2.70 8.20 8.76
CA GLU A 120 3.24 6.94 8.25
C GLU A 120 2.29 6.35 7.21
N GLY A 121 2.82 5.47 6.37
CA GLY A 121 2.09 4.72 5.36
C GLY A 121 2.66 3.31 5.21
N ASN A 122 1.91 2.44 4.54
CA ASN A 122 2.31 1.07 4.22
C ASN A 122 2.66 0.18 5.43
N ILE A 123 2.00 0.37 6.58
CA ILE A 123 2.04 -0.64 7.66
C ILE A 123 1.48 -1.99 7.16
N HIS A 124 0.53 -1.94 6.23
CA HIS A 124 0.12 -3.08 5.41
C HIS A 124 0.70 -2.96 3.99
N ALA A 125 1.43 -3.98 3.54
CA ALA A 125 2.16 -3.95 2.28
C ALA A 125 1.29 -3.82 1.02
N MET A 126 0.02 -4.24 1.07
CA MET A 126 -0.92 -4.18 -0.07
C MET A 126 -1.63 -2.83 -0.23
N GLU A 127 -1.45 -1.90 0.71
CA GLU A 127 -2.13 -0.60 0.72
C GLU A 127 -1.27 0.46 0.01
N TRP A 128 -0.89 0.22 -1.25
CA TRP A 128 0.07 1.03 -2.02
C TRP A 128 -0.30 2.52 -2.15
N ILE A 129 -1.59 2.85 -2.08
CA ILE A 129 -2.06 4.24 -2.06
C ILE A 129 -1.52 5.04 -0.87
N SER A 130 -1.20 4.38 0.25
CA SER A 130 -0.75 5.05 1.47
C SER A 130 0.67 5.62 1.33
N SER A 131 1.65 4.88 0.80
CA SER A 131 3.00 5.43 0.53
C SER A 131 2.95 6.55 -0.49
N ALA A 132 2.21 6.38 -1.60
CA ALA A 132 2.04 7.40 -2.62
C ALA A 132 1.47 8.70 -2.03
N THR A 133 0.49 8.60 -1.13
CA THR A 133 -0.10 9.75 -0.46
C THR A 133 0.89 10.43 0.50
N VAL A 134 1.62 9.66 1.32
CA VAL A 134 2.57 10.22 2.29
C VAL A 134 3.74 10.91 1.60
N THR A 135 4.29 10.32 0.54
CA THR A 135 5.38 10.92 -0.25
C THR A 135 4.88 12.15 -1.01
N PHE A 136 3.64 12.13 -1.53
CA PHE A 136 3.03 13.30 -2.15
C PHE A 136 2.93 14.48 -1.17
N LEU A 137 2.41 14.23 0.02
CA LEU A 137 2.31 15.26 1.06
C LEU A 137 3.67 15.81 1.44
N LEU A 138 4.68 14.95 1.60
CA LEU A 138 6.06 15.39 1.85
C LEU A 138 6.57 16.29 0.73
N ASN A 139 6.40 15.89 -0.53
CA ASN A 139 6.79 16.68 -1.70
C ASN A 139 6.09 18.05 -1.74
N GLN A 140 4.79 18.10 -1.47
CA GLN A 140 4.04 19.37 -1.39
C GLN A 140 4.60 20.28 -0.28
N LEU A 141 5.00 19.73 0.86
CA LEU A 141 5.56 20.50 1.98
C LEU A 141 7.00 20.96 1.76
N ILE A 142 7.81 20.19 1.03
CA ILE A 142 9.16 20.59 0.61
C ILE A 142 9.04 21.81 -0.31
N ASN A 143 8.11 21.75 -1.27
CA ASN A 143 7.92 22.75 -2.33
C ASN A 143 6.95 23.91 -1.97
N SER A 144 6.50 24.00 -0.71
CA SER A 144 5.62 25.07 -0.21
C SER A 144 6.36 26.33 0.23
#